data_AF-A0A940UN43-F1
#
_entry.id   AF-A0A940UN43-F1
#
_cell.length_a   1.000
_cell.length_b   1.000
_cell.length_c   1.000
_cell.angle_alpha   90.00
_cell.angle_beta   90.00
_cell.angle_gamma   90.00
#
_symmetry.space_group_name_H-M   'P 1'
#
loop_
_entity.id
_entity.type
_entity.pdbx_description
1 polymer ?
#
loop_
_entity_poly.entity_id
_entity_poly.type
_entity_poly.pdbx_seq_one_letter_code
_entity_poly.pdbx_strand_id
1 'polypeptide(L)' 'EKERFLGTCYKAANWVYVGDTKGRGKPDVHHECNLPVKSVWLYPLRKDFRERLIEG' A
#
# COMPACT_ATOMS: atom_id res chain seq x y z
N GLU A 1 -4.40 -11.16 1.39
CA GLU A 1 -5.37 -10.54 0.46
C GLU A 1 -4.70 -10.17 -0.87
N LYS A 2 -3.45 -9.69 -0.83
CA LYS A 2 -2.58 -9.52 -2.01
C LYS A 2 -2.61 -10.69 -3.01
N GLU A 3 -2.51 -11.93 -2.54
CA GLU A 3 -2.55 -13.12 -3.42
C GLU A 3 -3.87 -13.28 -4.17
N ARG A 4 -4.98 -12.84 -3.57
CA ARG A 4 -6.31 -12.86 -4.19
C ARG A 4 -6.49 -11.74 -5.21
N PHE A 5 -5.87 -10.59 -4.99
CA PHE A 5 -6.03 -9.39 -5.82
C PHE A 5 -4.69 -8.89 -6.36
N LEU A 6 -4.41 -9.23 -7.62
CA LEU A 6 -3.15 -8.89 -8.31
C LEU A 6 -2.95 -7.39 -8.58
N GLY A 7 -3.98 -6.56 -8.38
CA GLY A 7 -3.91 -5.11 -8.62
C GLY A 7 -3.96 -4.71 -10.09
N THR A 8 -4.41 -5.59 -10.99
CA THR A 8 -4.44 -5.35 -12.43
C THR A 8 -5.20 -4.09 -12.84
N CYS A 9 -6.35 -3.81 -12.22
CA CYS A 9 -7.13 -2.59 -12.51
C CYS A 9 -6.39 -1.31 -12.10
N TYR A 10 -5.68 -1.31 -10.97
CA TYR A 10 -4.85 -0.19 -10.53
C TYR A 10 -3.70 0.05 -11.52
N LYS A 11 -2.98 -1.01 -11.91
CA LYS A 11 -1.92 -0.92 -12.91
C LYS A 11 -2.43 -0.40 -14.26
N ALA A 12 -3.58 -0.90 -14.72
CA ALA A 12 -4.20 -0.45 -15.97
C ALA A 12 -4.63 1.03 -15.93
N ALA A 13 -5.01 1.53 -14.75
CA ALA A 13 -5.36 2.94 -14.52
C ALA A 13 -4.16 3.84 -14.21
N ASN A 14 -2.93 3.40 -14.48
CA ASN A 14 -1.67 4.13 -14.23
C ASN A 14 -1.38 4.43 -12.75
N TRP A 15 -1.88 3.61 -11.83
CA TRP A 15 -1.46 3.69 -10.43
C TRP A 15 -0.08 3.07 -10.24
N VAL A 16 0.68 3.59 -9.28
CA VAL A 16 2.02 3.15 -8.93
C VAL A 16 1.95 2.27 -7.69
N TYR A 17 2.44 1.03 -7.79
CA TYR A 17 2.66 0.18 -6.63
C TYR A 17 3.82 0.73 -5.78
N VAL A 18 3.61 0.85 -4.47
CA VAL A 18 4.60 1.43 -3.54
C VAL A 18 5.02 0.51 -2.40
N GLY A 19 4.46 -0.69 -2.33
CA GLY A 19 4.81 -1.67 -1.30
C GLY A 19 3.57 -2.37 -0.74
N ASP A 20 3.76 -3.09 0.36
CA ASP A 20 2.71 -3.88 1.01
C ASP A 20 2.42 -3.37 2.42
N THR A 21 1.19 -3.56 2.88
CA THR A 21 0.86 -3.42 4.30
C THR A 21 1.52 -4.54 5.10
N LYS A 22 1.78 -4.30 6.39
CA LYS A 22 2.38 -5.32 7.26
C LYS A 22 1.39 -6.37 7.77
N GLY A 23 0.11 -6.31 7.41
CA GLY A 23 -0.92 -7.12 8.07
C GLY A 23 -1.22 -6.68 9.51
N ARG A 24 -0.84 -5.46 9.89
CA ARG A 24 -1.04 -4.92 11.24
C ARG A 24 -2.41 -4.24 11.37
N GLY A 25 -3.18 -4.66 12.37
CA GLY A 25 -4.43 -4.01 12.77
C GLY A 25 -4.23 -2.84 13.75
N LYS A 26 -5.26 -2.00 13.90
CA LYS A 26 -5.25 -0.88 14.86
C LYS A 26 -5.00 -1.30 16.32
N PRO A 27 -5.61 -2.38 16.85
CA PRO A 27 -5.38 -2.82 18.22
C PRO A 27 -4.19 -3.80 18.37
N ASP A 28 -3.33 -3.96 17.35
CA ASP A 28 -2.21 -4.92 17.41
C ASP A 28 -1.05 -4.39 18.27
N VAL A 29 -1.20 -4.57 19.59
CA VAL A 29 -0.22 -4.17 20.61
C VAL A 29 0.98 -5.13 20.69
N HIS A 30 0.79 -6.39 20.29
CA HIS A 30 1.81 -7.44 20.35
C HIS A 30 2.61 -7.57 19.04
N HIS A 31 2.30 -6.76 18.02
CA HIS A 31 2.93 -6.77 16.71
C HIS A 31 2.82 -8.11 15.97
N GLU A 32 1.73 -8.84 16.22
CA GLU A 32 1.51 -10.18 15.67
C GLU A 32 1.18 -10.15 14.18
N CYS A 33 0.69 -9.02 13.65
CA CYS A 33 0.45 -8.85 12.21
C CYS A 33 -0.55 -9.89 11.62
N ASN A 34 -1.54 -10.31 12.40
CA ASN A 34 -2.49 -11.37 12.03
C ASN A 34 -3.52 -11.00 10.96
N LEU A 35 -3.51 -9.77 10.41
CA LEU A 35 -4.41 -9.38 9.34
C LEU A 35 -3.83 -9.65 7.95
N PRO A 36 -4.67 -9.80 6.92
CA PRO A 36 -4.19 -10.00 5.56
C PRO A 36 -3.29 -8.85 5.07
N VAL A 37 -2.14 -9.22 4.50
CA VAL A 37 -1.28 -8.31 3.74
C VAL A 37 -2.00 -7.86 2.46
N LYS A 38 -1.89 -6.56 2.17
CA LYS A 38 -2.49 -5.87 1.01
C LYS A 38 -1.42 -5.10 0.25
N SER A 39 -1.52 -5.07 -1.07
CA SER A 39 -0.72 -4.18 -1.91
C SER A 39 -1.17 -2.73 -1.76
N VAL A 40 -0.24 -1.81 -1.63
CA VAL A 40 -0.49 -0.36 -1.58
C VAL A 40 -0.20 0.24 -2.95
N TRP A 41 -1.19 0.95 -3.49
CA TRP A 41 -1.12 1.62 -4.78
C TRP A 41 -1.42 3.10 -4.60
N LEU A 42 -0.66 3.96 -5.27
CA LEU A 42 -0.86 5.41 -5.25
C LEU A 42 -1.12 5.93 -6.65
N TYR A 43 -2.04 6.89 -6.76
CA TYR A 43 -2.20 7.70 -7.96
C TYR A 43 -1.54 9.06 -7.73
N PRO A 44 -0.36 9.34 -8.33
CA PRO A 44 0.38 10.55 -8.04
C PRO A 44 -0.30 11.78 -8.68
N LEU A 45 -0.63 12.78 -7.86
CA LEU A 45 -1.12 14.08 -8.33
C LEU A 45 0.01 15.05 -8.70
N ARG A 46 1.22 14.75 -8.24
CA ARG A 46 2.45 15.51 -8.53
C ARG A 46 3.59 14.57 -8.89
N LYS A 47 4.56 15.08 -9.65
CA LYS A 47 5.75 14.31 -10.03
C LYS A 47 6.67 14.02 -8.83
N ASP A 48 6.76 14.95 -7.88
CA ASP A 48 7.55 14.87 -6.64
C ASP A 48 6.77 14.25 -5.46
N PHE A 49 5.79 13.38 -5.75
CA PHE A 49 4.93 12.80 -4.69
C PHE A 49 5.72 11.97 -3.69
N ARG A 50 6.84 11.35 -4.09
CA ARG A 50 7.64 10.51 -3.19
C ARG A 50 8.32 11.36 -2.14
N GLU A 51 8.95 12.45 -2.57
CA GLU A 51 9.60 13.45 -1.73
C GLU A 51 8.59 14.07 -0.77
N ARG A 52 7.42 14.50 -1.28
CA ARG A 52 6.35 15.09 -0.46
C ARG A 52 5.80 14.15 0.62
N LEU A 53 5.75 12.84 0.36
CA LEU A 53 5.21 11.85 1.31
C LEU A 53 6.21 11.47 2.41
N ILE A 54 7.50 11.78 2.23
CA ILE A 54 8.56 11.53 3.21
C ILE A 54 9.04 12.82 3.89
N GLU A 55 8.58 13.99 3.44
CA GLU A 55 8.70 15.26 4.16
C GLU A 55 7.86 15.18 5.46
N GLY A 56 8.50 14.81 6.57
CA GLY A 56 7.88 14.70 7.89
C GLY A 56 8.91 14.74 9.01
#